data_AF-A0A924ZQ52-F1
#
_entry.id   AF-A0A924ZQ52-F1
#
_cell.length_a   1.000
_cell.length_b   1.000
_cell.length_c   1.000
_cell.angle_alpha   90.00
_cell.angle_beta   90.00
_cell.angle_gamma   90.00
#
_symmetry.space_group_name_H-M   'P 1'
#
loop_
_entity.id
_entity.type
_entity.pdbx_description
1 polymer ?
#
loop_
_entity_poly.entity_id
_entity_poly.type
_entity_poly.pdbx_seq_one_letter_code
_entity_poly.pdbx_strand_id
1 'polypeptide(L)'
;MKSVILNLRISLELKNALINEANQSGKNLSDNARDILINHCHTLKKTDSILGSEMYNTDEFIFLFAWIMEKRRYQNDDNEIGVLNYLKNVTYKVINDENFPEYLREEFGKVHFDLKRYIKNFGSLNNSFDFCDPHNGNNFDYSGLLEYISTKAFENKLYL
;
A
#
# COMPACT_ATOMS: atom_id res chain seq x y z
N MET A 1 23.37 9.88 16.61
CA MET A 1 22.48 9.74 15.44
C MET A 1 22.57 11.00 14.60
N LYS A 2 22.61 10.89 13.27
CA LYS A 2 22.52 12.08 12.40
C LYS A 2 21.12 12.69 12.54
N SER A 3 21.04 13.97 12.89
CA SER A 3 19.78 14.71 12.94
C SER A 3 19.46 15.21 11.53
N VAL A 4 18.28 14.88 11.02
CA VAL A 4 17.77 15.39 9.74
C VAL A 4 16.74 16.46 10.05
N ILE A 5 16.92 17.65 9.49
CA ILE A 5 15.99 18.76 9.66
C ILE A 5 14.82 18.53 8.70
N LEU A 6 13.61 18.43 9.25
CA LEU A 6 12.37 18.33 8.48
C LEU A 6 11.60 19.63 8.60
N ASN A 7 11.40 20.32 7.47
CA ASN A 7 10.60 21.54 7.42
C ASN A 7 9.14 21.19 7.12
N LEU A 8 8.24 21.53 8.05
CA LEU A 8 6.81 21.22 7.94
C LEU A 8 5.99 22.51 7.85
N ARG A 9 4.96 22.50 7.00
CA ARG A 9 3.92 23.53 6.98
C ARG A 9 2.68 22.97 7.67
N ILE A 10 2.25 23.62 8.73
CA ILE A 10 1.10 23.22 9.55
C ILE A 10 0.20 24.44 9.80
N SER A 11 -1.05 24.19 10.18
CA SER A 11 -1.97 25.27 10.57
C SER A 11 -1.44 26.02 11.81
N LEU A 12 -1.81 27.30 11.92
CA LEU A 12 -1.39 28.13 13.04
C LEU A 12 -1.94 27.61 14.38
N GLU A 13 -3.18 27.12 14.39
CA GLU A 13 -3.79 26.49 15.56
C GLU A 13 -2.98 25.28 16.04
N LEU A 14 -2.63 24.37 15.13
CA LEU A 14 -1.84 23.19 15.47
C LEU A 14 -0.45 23.57 15.99
N LYS A 15 0.18 24.58 15.36
CA LYS A 15 1.47 25.10 15.82
C LYS A 15 1.39 25.62 17.26
N ASN A 16 0.37 26.43 17.57
CA ASN A 16 0.19 26.99 18.89
C ASN A 16 -0.11 25.90 19.94
N ALA A 17 -0.92 24.91 19.58
CA ALA A 17 -1.19 23.76 20.45
C ALA A 17 0.09 22.98 20.79
N LEU A 18 0.91 22.65 19.78
CA LEU A 18 2.18 21.94 19.97
C LEU A 18 3.18 22.71 20.84
N ILE A 19 3.25 24.04 20.69
CA ILE A 19 4.11 24.91 21.52
C ILE A 19 3.61 24.92 22.96
N ASN A 20 2.30 25.08 23.18
CA ASN A 20 1.72 25.10 24.52
C ASN A 20 1.95 23.78 25.26
N GLU A 21 1.73 22.66 24.58
CA GLU A 21 1.97 21.32 25.13
C GLU A 21 3.45 21.08 25.45
N ALA A 22 4.36 21.49 24.55
CA ALA A 22 5.81 21.42 24.78
C ALA A 22 6.23 22.24 26.01
N ASN A 23 5.69 23.45 26.16
CA ASN A 23 5.95 24.30 27.33
C ASN A 23 5.44 23.67 28.63
N GLN A 24 4.23 23.10 28.61
CA GLN A 24 3.65 22.43 29.78
C GLN A 24 4.44 21.19 30.20
N SER A 25 5.03 20.48 29.25
CA SER A 25 5.82 19.27 29.49
C SER A 25 7.33 19.54 29.64
N GLY A 26 7.76 20.81 29.61
CA GLY A 26 9.16 21.21 29.76
C GLY A 26 10.08 20.74 28.63
N LYS A 27 9.52 20.42 27.46
CA LYS A 27 10.24 19.90 26.28
C LYS A 27 10.40 20.98 25.23
N ASN A 28 11.40 20.83 24.36
CA ASN A 28 11.44 21.64 23.14
C ASN A 28 10.41 21.10 22.13
N LEU A 29 10.02 21.96 21.18
CA LEU A 29 9.00 21.64 20.18
C LEU A 29 9.33 20.39 19.36
N SER A 30 10.61 20.19 19.00
CA SER A 30 11.03 19.04 18.21
C SER A 30 10.95 17.73 18.98
N ASP A 31 11.31 17.73 20.26
CA ASP A 31 11.22 16.55 21.12
C ASP A 31 9.77 16.23 21.44
N ASN A 32 8.93 17.23 21.71
CA ASN A 32 7.50 17.02 21.89
C ASN A 32 6.86 16.43 20.62
N ALA A 33 7.16 17.00 19.44
CA ALA A 33 6.65 16.49 18.18
C ALA A 33 7.14 15.06 17.88
N ARG A 34 8.41 14.73 18.20
CA ARG A 34 8.93 13.36 18.07
C ARG A 34 8.18 12.39 18.97
N ASP A 35 7.95 12.75 20.23
CA ASP A 35 7.24 11.88 21.16
C ASP A 35 5.80 11.62 20.70
N ILE A 36 5.11 12.66 20.23
CA ILE A 36 3.76 12.53 19.65
C ILE A 36 3.78 11.58 18.45
N LEU A 37 4.72 11.78 17.51
CA LEU A 37 4.84 10.94 16.32
C LEU A 37 5.21 9.50 16.67
N ILE A 38 6.14 9.30 17.60
CA ILE A 38 6.56 7.98 18.07
C ILE A 38 5.37 7.26 18.73
N ASN A 39 4.65 7.94 19.61
CA ASN A 39 3.46 7.39 20.26
C ASN A 39 2.36 7.06 19.25
N HIS A 40 2.16 7.91 18.25
CA HIS A 40 1.22 7.65 17.17
C HIS A 40 1.64 6.42 16.36
N CYS A 41 2.91 6.32 15.95
CA CYS A 41 3.45 5.14 15.26
C CYS A 41 3.34 3.86 16.11
N HIS A 42 3.57 3.93 17.41
CA HIS A 42 3.36 2.79 18.32
C HIS A 42 1.89 2.40 18.43
N THR A 43 1.00 3.38 18.45
CA THR A 43 -0.44 3.17 18.46
C THR A 43 -0.87 2.53 17.15
N LEU A 44 -0.41 3.02 16.00
CA LEU A 44 -0.66 2.40 14.69
C LEU A 44 -0.20 0.95 14.66
N LYS A 45 1.04 0.64 15.07
CA LYS A 45 1.54 -0.75 15.16
C LYS A 45 0.70 -1.64 16.08
N LYS A 46 0.13 -1.08 17.13
CA LYS A 46 -0.77 -1.80 18.05
C LYS A 46 -2.17 -1.95 17.48
N THR A 47 -2.62 -0.99 16.67
CA THR A 47 -3.91 -1.02 15.97
C THR A 47 -3.86 -1.97 14.76
N ASP A 48 -2.71 -2.10 14.09
CA ASP A 48 -2.44 -3.14 13.10
C ASP A 48 -2.53 -4.55 13.71
N SER A 49 -2.28 -4.70 15.02
CA SER A 49 -2.52 -5.96 15.74
C SER A 49 -4.00 -6.20 16.08
N ILE A 50 -4.84 -5.16 16.07
CA ILE A 50 -6.28 -5.23 16.36
C ILE A 50 -7.10 -5.37 15.06
N LEU A 51 -6.63 -4.79 13.95
CA LEU A 51 -7.23 -4.87 12.60
C LEU A 51 -6.85 -6.16 11.84
N GLY A 52 -6.16 -7.08 12.52
CA GLY A 52 -5.76 -8.37 11.98
C GLY A 52 -4.49 -8.32 11.14
N SER A 53 -3.67 -9.37 11.22
CA SER A 53 -2.51 -9.62 10.35
C SER A 53 -2.91 -9.99 8.91
N GLU A 54 -4.10 -9.60 8.49
CA GLU A 54 -4.70 -9.99 7.23
C GLU A 54 -3.99 -9.21 6.12
N MET A 55 -3.53 -9.92 5.10
CA MET A 55 -2.63 -9.40 4.07
C MET A 55 -3.18 -8.13 3.40
N TYR A 56 -4.50 -7.96 3.27
CA TYR A 56 -5.11 -6.78 2.65
C TYR A 56 -4.92 -5.46 3.43
N ASN A 57 -4.51 -5.52 4.70
CA ASN A 57 -4.19 -4.34 5.52
C ASN A 57 -2.68 -4.01 5.56
N THR A 58 -1.85 -4.77 4.84
CA THR A 58 -0.40 -4.56 4.84
C THR A 58 0.03 -3.47 3.86
N ASP A 59 1.09 -2.72 4.21
CA ASP A 59 1.72 -1.76 3.28
C ASP A 59 2.13 -2.43 1.96
N GLU A 60 2.54 -3.71 2.01
CA GLU A 60 2.91 -4.47 0.83
C GLU A 60 1.72 -4.62 -0.13
N PHE A 61 0.55 -4.98 0.41
CA PHE A 61 -0.67 -5.12 -0.39
C PHE A 61 -1.20 -3.77 -0.86
N ILE A 62 -1.16 -2.73 -0.03
CA ILE A 62 -1.57 -1.37 -0.44
C ILE A 62 -0.73 -0.89 -1.63
N PHE A 63 0.59 -1.16 -1.60
CA PHE A 63 1.46 -0.85 -2.72
C PHE A 63 1.10 -1.65 -3.99
N LEU A 64 0.88 -2.97 -3.85
CA LEU A 64 0.43 -3.81 -4.98
C LEU A 64 -0.91 -3.32 -5.55
N PHE A 65 -1.87 -2.99 -4.70
CA PHE A 65 -3.18 -2.46 -5.08
C PHE A 65 -3.03 -1.15 -5.86
N ALA A 66 -2.28 -0.19 -5.33
CA ALA A 66 -2.05 1.09 -6.00
C ALA A 66 -1.40 0.88 -7.39
N TRP A 67 -0.42 -0.01 -7.49
CA TRP A 67 0.24 -0.36 -8.73
C TRP A 67 -0.71 -1.00 -9.75
N ILE A 68 -1.53 -1.98 -9.35
CA ILE A 68 -2.56 -2.59 -10.22
C ILE A 68 -3.53 -1.53 -10.75
N MET A 69 -3.97 -0.63 -9.88
CA MET A 69 -4.89 0.45 -10.25
C MET A 69 -4.26 1.46 -11.21
N GLU A 70 -2.96 1.72 -11.10
CA GLU A 70 -2.20 2.53 -12.07
C GLU A 70 -2.13 1.83 -13.44
N LYS A 71 -1.80 0.52 -13.46
CA LYS A 71 -1.67 -0.25 -14.70
C LYS A 71 -2.97 -0.30 -15.52
N ARG A 72 -4.14 -0.16 -14.88
CA ARG A 72 -5.43 0.02 -15.56
C ARG A 72 -5.43 1.13 -16.62
N ARG A 73 -4.59 2.16 -16.45
CA ARG A 73 -4.46 3.29 -17.39
C ARG A 73 -3.17 3.23 -18.20
N TYR A 74 -2.12 2.61 -17.66
CA TYR A 74 -0.78 2.61 -18.24
C TYR A 74 -0.21 1.19 -18.25
N GLN A 75 -0.26 0.54 -19.41
CA GLN A 75 0.20 -0.85 -19.55
C GLN A 75 1.73 -0.99 -19.47
N ASN A 76 2.48 0.10 -19.68
CA ASN A 76 3.92 0.11 -19.54
C ASN A 76 4.34 0.40 -18.09
N ASP A 77 5.60 0.14 -17.78
CA ASP A 77 6.13 0.34 -16.45
C ASP A 77 7.58 0.82 -16.49
N ASP A 78 7.84 1.90 -15.75
CA ASP A 78 9.13 2.56 -15.69
C ASP A 78 9.89 2.21 -14.40
N ASN A 79 9.35 1.31 -13.57
CA ASN A 79 10.00 0.92 -12.33
C ASN A 79 11.22 0.03 -12.61
N GLU A 80 12.18 0.10 -11.69
CA GLU A 80 13.32 -0.80 -11.69
C GLU A 80 12.90 -2.26 -11.50
N ILE A 81 13.67 -3.18 -12.06
CA ILE A 81 13.43 -4.63 -11.96
C ILE A 81 13.31 -5.13 -10.51
N GLY A 82 13.94 -4.43 -9.56
CA GLY A 82 13.82 -4.73 -8.12
C GLY A 82 12.39 -4.55 -7.61
N VAL A 83 11.73 -3.46 -7.99
CA VAL A 83 10.33 -3.17 -7.64
C VAL A 83 9.39 -4.21 -8.26
N LEU A 84 9.63 -4.58 -9.53
CA LEU A 84 8.83 -5.61 -10.20
C LEU A 84 8.98 -6.98 -9.54
N ASN A 85 10.19 -7.35 -9.10
CA ASN A 85 10.40 -8.59 -8.35
C ASN A 85 9.75 -8.56 -6.97
N TYR A 86 9.76 -7.40 -6.30
CA TYR A 86 9.03 -7.21 -5.06
C TYR A 86 7.52 -7.40 -5.27
N LEU A 87 6.92 -6.70 -6.24
CA LEU A 87 5.50 -6.83 -6.59
C LEU A 87 5.14 -8.28 -6.91
N LYS A 88 5.93 -8.98 -7.72
CA LYS A 88 5.76 -10.41 -8.03
C LYS A 88 5.68 -11.28 -6.76
N ASN A 89 6.51 -11.00 -5.76
CA ASN A 89 6.52 -11.74 -4.50
C ASN A 89 5.30 -11.40 -3.64
N VAL A 90 4.88 -10.13 -3.60
CA VAL A 90 3.64 -9.71 -2.91
C VAL A 90 2.44 -10.39 -3.56
N THR A 91 2.34 -10.39 -4.90
CA THR A 91 1.26 -11.09 -5.60
C THR A 91 1.26 -12.59 -5.30
N TYR A 92 2.43 -13.22 -5.21
CA TYR A 92 2.52 -14.62 -4.81
C TYR A 92 1.99 -14.86 -3.39
N LYS A 93 2.26 -13.97 -2.43
CA LYS A 93 1.69 -14.07 -1.08
C LYS A 93 0.16 -14.00 -1.13
N VAL A 94 -0.42 -13.06 -1.89
CA VAL A 94 -1.88 -12.92 -2.05
C VAL A 94 -2.52 -14.19 -2.62
N ILE A 95 -1.90 -14.78 -3.66
CA ILE A 95 -2.42 -16.02 -4.29
C ILE A 95 -2.48 -17.19 -3.30
N ASN A 96 -1.55 -17.25 -2.34
CA ASN A 96 -1.48 -18.34 -1.36
C ASN A 96 -2.16 -18.00 -0.02
N ASP A 97 -2.76 -16.81 0.11
CA ASP A 97 -3.46 -16.41 1.32
C ASP A 97 -4.93 -16.88 1.24
N GLU A 98 -5.29 -17.83 2.09
CA GLU A 98 -6.65 -18.40 2.16
C GLU A 98 -7.71 -17.39 2.62
N ASN A 99 -7.31 -16.24 3.17
CA ASN A 99 -8.24 -15.17 3.54
C ASN A 99 -8.75 -14.38 2.31
N PHE A 100 -8.12 -14.54 1.14
CA PHE A 100 -8.65 -14.01 -0.11
C PHE A 100 -9.64 -14.99 -0.73
N PRO A 101 -10.80 -14.49 -1.21
CA PRO A 101 -11.72 -15.28 -2.02
C PRO A 101 -11.02 -15.94 -3.20
N GLU A 102 -11.42 -17.17 -3.52
CA GLU A 102 -10.81 -17.97 -4.60
C GLU A 102 -10.76 -17.21 -5.93
N TYR A 103 -11.86 -16.57 -6.32
CA TYR A 103 -11.92 -15.77 -7.54
C TYR A 103 -10.87 -14.65 -7.57
N LEU A 104 -10.60 -13.98 -6.44
CA LEU A 104 -9.53 -12.97 -6.39
C LEU A 104 -8.16 -13.59 -6.52
N ARG A 105 -7.92 -14.74 -5.89
CA ARG A 105 -6.63 -15.45 -6.00
C ARG A 105 -6.37 -15.85 -7.46
N GLU A 106 -7.40 -16.24 -8.21
CA GLU A 106 -7.29 -16.49 -9.65
C GLU A 106 -6.95 -15.22 -10.44
N GLU A 107 -7.63 -14.09 -10.16
CA GLU A 107 -7.34 -12.79 -10.78
C GLU A 107 -5.90 -12.32 -10.49
N PHE A 108 -5.44 -12.41 -9.24
CA PHE A 108 -4.04 -12.14 -8.88
C PHE A 108 -3.07 -13.13 -9.53
N GLY A 109 -3.52 -14.36 -9.83
CA GLY A 109 -2.79 -15.33 -10.64
C GLY A 109 -2.45 -14.80 -12.04
N LYS A 110 -3.39 -14.10 -12.69
CA LYS A 110 -3.15 -13.44 -14.00
C LYS A 110 -2.06 -12.38 -13.88
N VAL A 111 -2.13 -11.54 -12.85
CA VAL A 111 -1.13 -10.49 -12.57
C VAL A 111 0.25 -11.12 -12.34
N HIS A 112 0.32 -12.18 -11.54
CA HIS A 112 1.58 -12.85 -11.23
C HIS A 112 2.21 -13.53 -12.45
N PHE A 113 1.38 -14.17 -13.29
CA PHE A 113 1.85 -14.74 -14.56
C PHE A 113 2.40 -13.66 -15.48
N ASP A 114 1.69 -12.55 -15.60
CA ASP A 114 2.09 -11.46 -16.49
C ASP A 114 3.33 -10.71 -15.98
N LEU A 115 3.47 -10.53 -14.67
CA LEU A 115 4.71 -10.04 -14.03
C LEU A 115 5.91 -10.93 -14.36
N LYS A 116 5.75 -12.26 -14.34
CA LYS A 116 6.84 -13.18 -14.73
C LYS A 116 7.23 -13.00 -16.20
N ARG A 117 6.24 -12.88 -17.10
CA ARG A 117 6.47 -12.62 -18.53
C ARG A 117 7.18 -11.28 -18.73
N TYR A 118 6.68 -10.22 -18.10
CA TYR A 118 7.25 -8.88 -18.18
C TYR A 118 8.70 -8.85 -17.70
N ILE A 119 8.98 -9.40 -16.50
CA ILE A 119 10.33 -9.43 -15.93
C ILE A 119 11.30 -10.22 -16.82
N LYS A 120 10.84 -11.33 -17.43
CA LYS A 120 11.67 -12.12 -18.35
C LYS A 120 12.12 -11.31 -19.57
N ASN A 121 11.29 -10.37 -20.02
CA ASN A 121 11.55 -9.51 -21.18
C ASN A 121 11.93 -8.08 -20.80
N PHE A 122 12.36 -7.85 -19.54
CA PHE A 122 12.65 -6.51 -19.02
C PHE A 122 13.65 -5.74 -19.90
N GLY A 123 13.32 -4.49 -20.23
CA GLY A 123 14.12 -3.64 -21.13
C GLY A 123 13.80 -3.80 -22.63
N SER A 124 12.87 -4.68 -23.01
CA SER A 124 12.42 -4.80 -24.41
C SER A 124 11.47 -3.66 -24.79
N LEU A 125 11.63 -3.12 -26.01
CA LEU A 125 10.91 -1.93 -26.50
C LEU A 125 9.38 -2.06 -26.55
N ASN A 126 8.84 -3.28 -26.57
CA ASN A 126 7.41 -3.57 -26.66
C ASN A 126 6.91 -4.44 -25.50
N ASN A 127 7.48 -4.25 -24.30
CA ASN A 127 7.06 -4.97 -23.12
C ASN A 127 6.00 -4.15 -22.36
N SER A 128 4.74 -4.57 -22.49
CA SER A 128 3.56 -4.00 -21.81
C SER A 128 2.84 -5.09 -21.04
N PHE A 129 2.09 -4.74 -20.01
CA PHE A 129 1.24 -5.66 -19.26
C PHE A 129 -0.06 -5.97 -20.00
N ASP A 130 -0.30 -7.26 -20.23
CA ASP A 130 -1.47 -7.79 -20.92
C ASP A 130 -2.66 -7.98 -19.95
N PHE A 131 -2.41 -8.15 -18.64
CA PHE A 131 -3.48 -8.31 -17.65
C PHE A 131 -4.38 -7.08 -17.55
N CYS A 132 -3.88 -5.91 -17.94
CA CYS A 132 -4.62 -4.65 -17.91
C CYS A 132 -5.20 -4.21 -19.26
N ASP A 133 -5.02 -5.01 -20.32
CA ASP A 133 -5.56 -4.70 -21.64
C ASP A 133 -7.05 -5.07 -21.74
N PRO A 134 -7.98 -4.10 -21.93
CA PRO A 134 -9.41 -4.40 -22.06
C PRO A 134 -9.76 -5.20 -23.32
N HIS A 135 -8.88 -5.28 -24.31
CA HIS A 135 -9.07 -6.08 -25.52
C HIS A 135 -8.58 -7.52 -25.36
N ASN A 136 -7.87 -7.82 -24.26
CA ASN A 136 -7.48 -9.16 -23.90
C ASN A 136 -8.65 -9.85 -23.20
N GLY A 137 -9.15 -10.95 -23.78
CA GLY A 137 -10.28 -11.72 -23.24
C GLY A 137 -10.00 -12.41 -21.91
N ASN A 138 -8.77 -12.32 -21.39
CA ASN A 138 -8.36 -12.80 -20.08
C ASN A 138 -7.73 -11.70 -19.22
N ASN A 139 -8.24 -10.47 -19.34
CA ASN A 139 -7.82 -9.36 -18.50
C ASN A 139 -8.26 -9.52 -17.04
N PHE A 140 -7.67 -8.70 -16.17
CA PHE A 140 -7.95 -8.66 -14.75
C PHE A 140 -9.33 -8.04 -14.48
N ASP A 141 -10.13 -8.73 -13.67
CA ASP A 141 -11.42 -8.19 -13.20
C ASP A 141 -11.22 -7.24 -12.01
N TYR A 142 -11.18 -5.95 -12.32
CA TYR A 142 -11.07 -4.90 -11.32
C TYR A 142 -12.33 -4.74 -10.45
N SER A 143 -13.50 -5.20 -10.90
CA SER A 143 -14.75 -5.00 -10.17
C SER A 143 -14.77 -5.81 -8.88
N GLY A 144 -14.38 -7.08 -8.94
CA GLY A 144 -14.27 -7.94 -7.76
C GLY A 144 -13.24 -7.43 -6.74
N LEU A 145 -12.10 -6.89 -7.20
CA LEU A 145 -11.11 -6.30 -6.29
C LEU A 145 -11.67 -5.07 -5.57
N LEU A 146 -12.33 -4.16 -6.30
CA LEU A 146 -12.93 -2.96 -5.70
C LEU A 146 -14.06 -3.29 -4.74
N GLU A 147 -14.89 -4.29 -5.06
CA GLU A 147 -15.95 -4.79 -4.18
C GLU A 147 -15.38 -5.38 -2.89
N TYR A 148 -14.34 -6.22 -2.99
CA TYR A 148 -13.67 -6.81 -1.83
C TYR A 148 -13.06 -5.75 -0.92
N ILE A 149 -12.31 -4.80 -1.48
CA ILE A 149 -11.70 -3.71 -0.71
C ILE A 149 -12.77 -2.84 -0.04
N SER A 150 -13.85 -2.53 -0.76
CA SER A 150 -14.96 -1.78 -0.18
C SER A 150 -15.57 -2.53 1.00
N THR A 151 -15.90 -3.81 0.82
CA THR A 151 -16.48 -4.67 1.86
C THR A 151 -15.58 -4.72 3.10
N LYS A 152 -14.28 -5.00 2.93
CA LYS A 152 -13.31 -5.04 4.04
C LYS A 152 -13.10 -3.68 4.71
N ALA A 153 -13.07 -2.59 3.94
CA ALA A 153 -12.95 -1.24 4.50
C ALA A 153 -14.18 -0.82 5.31
N PHE A 154 -15.38 -1.31 4.97
CA PHE A 154 -16.62 -1.02 5.70
C PHE A 154 -16.88 -1.97 6.87
N GLU A 155 -16.43 -3.23 6.80
CA GLU A 155 -16.40 -4.14 7.97
C GLU A 155 -15.62 -3.49 9.12
N ASN A 156 -14.47 -2.86 8.84
CA ASN A 156 -13.67 -2.16 9.84
C ASN A 156 -14.29 -0.86 10.38
N LYS A 157 -15.33 -0.30 9.74
CA LYS A 157 -16.02 0.91 10.21
C LYS A 157 -17.25 0.63 11.09
N LEU A 158 -17.84 -0.56 11.00
CA LEU A 158 -19.03 -0.92 11.79
C LEU A 158 -18.69 -1.33 13.25
N TYR A 159 -17.40 -1.56 13.54
CA TYR A 159 -16.90 -1.92 14.87
C TYR A 159 -16.18 -0.77 15.60
N LEU A 160 -16.28 0.48 15.11
CA LEU A 160 -15.74 1.69 15.75
C LEU A 160 -16.85 2.54 16.39
#